data_AF-A0A6M2A6T0-F1
#
_entry.id   AF-A0A6M2A6T0-F1
#
_cell.length_a   1.000
_cell.length_b   1.000
_cell.length_c   1.000
_cell.angle_alpha   90.00
_cell.angle_beta   90.00
_cell.angle_gamma   90.00
#
_symmetry.space_group_name_H-M   'P 1'
#
loop_
_entity.id
_entity.type
_entity.pdbx_description
1 polymer ?
#
loop_
_entity_poly.entity_id
_entity_poly.type
_entity_poly.pdbx_seq_one_letter_code
_entity_poly.pdbx_strand_id
1 'polypeptide(L)'
;MGETLAENKVVLTARARDGEEYSVCFLPGKGMNFISFRKGDIEAIDQSTSPLFEERFAGLGALIGPHFHRRKPEVIPQVENESLFPHIARVKAKGVVEPFSHGIGRYAPWKVVSVTENTLKATLKGDDTWEGVSLKDLEGQNFEMEYEAKLTPEGLAISLAVSGETESVVGLHTYYDLAGGGSLKSRVQNEYRVEGNWEPIPSSWEYQPDHTLTYPVKNATDFGFRPFPDPLHGEILLQTLSHQVKVAYSCDNEENSFQVYHPEGASYVCIEPLSAQNPLKPKLTTNRLHILISIQ
;
A
#
# COMPACT_ATOMS: atom_id res chain seq x y z
N MET A 1 -30.00 -6.95 11.81
CA MET A 1 -30.28 -7.07 10.37
C MET A 1 -28.94 -7.24 9.69
N GLY A 2 -28.64 -8.47 9.26
CA GLY A 2 -27.35 -8.80 8.66
C GLY A 2 -27.38 -8.45 7.18
N GLU A 3 -26.70 -7.37 6.82
CA GLU A 3 -26.24 -7.18 5.45
C GLU A 3 -24.99 -8.03 5.27
N THR A 4 -25.10 -9.05 4.42
CA THR A 4 -24.00 -9.93 4.05
C THR A 4 -22.90 -9.14 3.34
N LEU A 5 -21.64 -9.38 3.72
CA LEU A 5 -20.37 -8.81 3.22
C LEU A 5 -20.11 -8.91 1.69
N ALA A 6 -21.12 -9.24 0.88
CA ALA A 6 -21.07 -9.35 -0.57
C ALA A 6 -21.35 -8.04 -1.33
N GLU A 7 -21.83 -6.97 -0.68
CA GLU A 7 -22.58 -5.91 -1.38
C GLU A 7 -21.85 -4.61 -1.76
N ASN A 8 -20.53 -4.45 -1.56
CA ASN A 8 -19.86 -3.21 -1.99
C ASN A 8 -18.52 -3.45 -2.69
N LYS A 9 -18.53 -4.24 -3.77
CA LYS A 9 -17.40 -4.30 -4.72
C LYS A 9 -17.53 -3.19 -5.74
N VAL A 10 -16.44 -2.49 -6.04
CA VAL A 10 -16.37 -1.56 -7.17
C VAL A 10 -15.36 -2.10 -8.16
N VAL A 11 -15.80 -2.38 -9.39
CA VAL A 11 -14.93 -2.84 -10.47
C VAL A 11 -14.77 -1.71 -11.47
N LEU A 12 -13.52 -1.38 -11.80
CA LEU A 12 -13.18 -0.45 -12.87
C LEU A 12 -12.63 -1.23 -14.06
N THR A 13 -13.00 -0.83 -15.26
CA THR A 13 -12.53 -1.44 -16.52
C THR A 13 -11.98 -0.39 -17.48
N ALA A 14 -10.98 -0.77 -18.27
CA ALA A 14 -10.44 0.06 -19.36
C ALA A 14 -9.77 -0.84 -20.40
N ARG A 15 -9.53 -0.33 -21.61
CA ARG A 15 -8.68 -1.01 -22.59
C ARG A 15 -7.25 -0.49 -22.52
N ALA A 16 -6.30 -1.40 -22.38
CA ALA A 16 -4.88 -1.16 -22.49
C ALA A 16 -4.49 -0.72 -23.92
N ARG A 17 -3.28 -0.16 -24.06
CA ARG A 17 -2.75 0.32 -25.36
C ARG A 17 -2.60 -0.79 -26.42
N ASP A 18 -2.37 -2.02 -25.99
CA ASP A 18 -2.30 -3.21 -26.84
C ASP A 18 -3.67 -3.85 -27.12
N GLY A 19 -4.74 -3.26 -26.58
CA GLY A 19 -6.12 -3.69 -26.81
C GLY A 19 -6.65 -4.69 -25.78
N GLU A 20 -5.80 -5.22 -24.89
CA GLU A 20 -6.22 -6.07 -23.78
C GLU A 20 -7.08 -5.31 -22.77
N GLU A 21 -7.90 -6.02 -22.00
CA GLU A 21 -8.72 -5.41 -20.96
C GLU A 21 -7.92 -5.29 -19.66
N TYR A 22 -7.87 -4.07 -19.11
CA TYR A 22 -7.55 -3.86 -17.71
C TYR A 22 -8.82 -3.97 -16.86
N SER A 23 -8.70 -4.59 -15.68
CA SER A 23 -9.75 -4.61 -14.66
C SER A 23 -9.14 -4.52 -13.26
N VAL A 24 -9.73 -3.71 -12.39
CA VAL A 24 -9.37 -3.64 -10.95
C VAL A 24 -10.63 -3.73 -10.10
N CYS A 25 -10.55 -4.45 -8.97
CA CYS A 25 -11.67 -4.61 -8.05
C CYS A 25 -11.33 -4.07 -6.66
N PHE A 26 -12.12 -3.13 -6.15
CA PHE A 26 -11.98 -2.50 -4.84
C PHE A 26 -13.05 -2.97 -3.85
N LEU A 27 -12.73 -2.92 -2.56
CA LEU A 27 -13.68 -3.09 -1.46
C LEU A 27 -13.73 -1.82 -0.59
N PRO A 28 -14.52 -0.79 -0.96
CA PRO A 28 -14.71 0.40 -0.12
C PRO A 28 -15.11 0.10 1.32
N GLY A 29 -15.99 -0.88 1.55
CA GLY A 29 -16.41 -1.28 2.90
C GLY A 29 -15.34 -2.01 3.73
N LYS A 30 -14.20 -2.35 3.11
CA LYS A 30 -13.05 -2.97 3.76
C LYS A 30 -11.80 -2.17 3.42
N GLY A 31 -11.73 -0.90 3.81
CA GLY A 31 -10.51 -0.10 3.72
C GLY A 31 -10.10 0.34 2.33
N MET A 32 -11.01 0.35 1.35
CA MET A 32 -10.71 0.70 -0.05
C MET A 32 -9.58 -0.16 -0.67
N ASN A 33 -9.27 -1.31 -0.05
CA ASN A 33 -8.23 -2.20 -0.56
C ASN A 33 -8.67 -2.76 -1.92
N PHE A 34 -7.74 -2.85 -2.86
CA PHE A 34 -8.00 -3.53 -4.13
C PHE A 34 -7.60 -4.99 -4.03
N ILE A 35 -8.53 -5.88 -4.41
CA ILE A 35 -8.40 -7.32 -4.23
C ILE A 35 -7.94 -8.05 -5.50
N SER A 36 -7.95 -7.37 -6.64
CA SER A 36 -7.51 -7.89 -7.94
C SER A 36 -7.12 -6.72 -8.83
N PHE A 37 -6.03 -6.88 -9.59
CA PHE A 37 -5.64 -5.99 -10.68
C PHE A 37 -5.10 -6.82 -11.85
N ARG A 38 -5.85 -6.81 -12.95
CA ARG A 38 -5.62 -7.69 -14.09
C ARG A 38 -5.42 -6.94 -15.39
N LYS A 39 -4.65 -7.55 -16.29
CA LYS A 39 -4.57 -7.23 -17.71
C LYS A 39 -4.73 -8.52 -18.50
N GLY A 40 -5.85 -8.67 -19.20
CA GLY A 40 -6.23 -9.95 -19.79
C GLY A 40 -6.25 -11.08 -18.75
N ASP A 41 -5.41 -12.09 -18.97
CA ASP A 41 -5.29 -13.26 -18.09
C ASP A 41 -4.25 -13.10 -16.97
N ILE A 42 -3.48 -12.01 -16.97
CA ILE A 42 -2.46 -11.74 -15.96
C ILE A 42 -3.11 -11.09 -14.74
N GLU A 43 -2.89 -11.65 -13.57
CA GLU A 43 -3.21 -11.07 -12.26
C GLU A 43 -1.91 -10.60 -11.62
N ALA A 44 -1.80 -9.30 -11.35
CA ALA A 44 -0.59 -8.72 -10.77
C ALA A 44 -0.47 -8.97 -9.26
N ILE A 45 -1.57 -9.24 -8.57
CA ILE A 45 -1.62 -9.36 -7.11
C ILE A 45 -1.66 -10.84 -6.72
N ASP A 46 -0.82 -11.24 -5.77
CA ASP A 46 -0.81 -12.60 -5.27
C ASP A 46 -2.12 -12.92 -4.50
N GLN A 47 -3.00 -13.67 -5.16
CA GLN A 47 -4.28 -14.09 -4.61
C GLN A 47 -4.15 -15.10 -3.46
N SER A 48 -2.98 -15.74 -3.29
CA SER A 48 -2.72 -16.62 -2.13
C SER A 48 -2.72 -15.86 -0.80
N THR A 49 -2.62 -14.53 -0.84
CA THR A 49 -2.66 -13.65 0.33
C THR A 49 -4.09 -13.29 0.77
N SER A 50 -5.13 -13.70 0.03
CA SER A 50 -6.53 -13.45 0.38
C SER A 50 -6.93 -13.93 1.79
N PRO A 51 -6.48 -15.11 2.29
CA PRO A 51 -6.76 -15.52 3.67
C PRO A 51 -6.18 -14.56 4.72
N LEU A 52 -5.02 -13.96 4.47
CA LEU A 52 -4.44 -12.94 5.36
C LEU A 52 -5.31 -11.68 5.38
N PHE A 53 -5.93 -11.35 4.24
CA PHE A 53 -6.75 -10.16 4.10
C PHE A 53 -8.05 -10.33 4.88
N GLU A 54 -8.70 -11.48 4.73
CA GLU A 54 -9.92 -11.82 5.47
C GLU A 54 -9.66 -11.98 6.98
N GLU A 55 -8.47 -12.46 7.38
CA GLU A 55 -8.12 -12.60 8.80
C GLU A 55 -7.85 -11.23 9.46
N ARG A 56 -7.07 -10.38 8.80
CA ARG A 56 -6.43 -9.21 9.45
C ARG A 56 -6.08 -8.03 8.53
N PHE A 57 -6.68 -7.95 7.35
CA PHE A 57 -6.43 -6.87 6.37
C PHE A 57 -4.95 -6.75 5.97
N ALA A 58 -4.24 -7.88 5.92
CA ALA A 58 -2.90 -7.98 5.35
C ALA A 58 -2.96 -8.80 4.05
N GLY A 59 -2.18 -8.47 3.02
CA GLY A 59 -2.30 -9.13 1.72
C GLY A 59 -3.08 -8.31 0.71
N LEU A 60 -3.09 -8.78 -0.54
CA LEU A 60 -3.70 -8.14 -1.69
C LEU A 60 -3.16 -6.71 -1.94
N GLY A 61 -3.98 -5.78 -2.42
CA GLY A 61 -3.64 -4.37 -2.60
C GLY A 61 -4.02 -3.53 -1.40
N ALA A 62 -3.33 -3.72 -0.27
CA ALA A 62 -3.67 -3.04 0.97
C ALA A 62 -3.26 -1.55 0.95
N LEU A 63 -3.99 -0.69 1.65
CA LEU A 63 -3.61 0.71 1.85
C LEU A 63 -2.69 0.90 3.07
N ILE A 64 -1.99 2.03 3.10
CA ILE A 64 -1.27 2.55 4.27
C ILE A 64 -1.80 3.97 4.53
N GLY A 65 -2.17 4.24 5.78
CA GLY A 65 -2.46 5.57 6.27
C GLY A 65 -3.52 5.59 7.38
N PRO A 66 -3.49 6.61 8.26
CA PRO A 66 -2.62 7.78 8.23
C PRO A 66 -1.24 7.57 8.91
N HIS A 67 -0.90 6.36 9.38
CA HIS A 67 0.44 6.05 9.89
C HIS A 67 1.04 4.79 9.25
N PHE A 68 2.35 4.61 9.41
CA PHE A 68 3.07 3.46 8.90
C PHE A 68 3.48 2.49 10.02
N HIS A 69 3.47 1.19 9.70
CA HIS A 69 3.88 0.11 10.60
C HIS A 69 3.06 0.08 11.89
N ARG A 70 3.69 0.16 13.06
CA ARG A 70 3.05 0.08 14.37
C ARG A 70 3.38 1.35 15.14
N ARG A 71 2.38 1.94 15.78
CA ARG A 71 2.63 3.03 16.72
C ARG A 71 3.39 2.50 17.93
N LYS A 72 4.06 3.40 18.64
CA LYS A 72 4.70 3.05 19.92
C LYS A 72 3.62 2.70 20.95
N PRO A 73 3.84 1.70 21.83
CA PRO A 73 2.82 1.26 22.78
C PRO A 73 2.17 2.38 23.60
N GLU A 74 2.93 3.43 23.92
CA GLU A 74 2.48 4.53 24.78
C GLU A 74 1.46 5.46 24.11
N VAL A 75 1.34 5.41 22.77
CA VAL A 75 0.44 6.26 22.00
C VAL A 75 -0.66 5.47 21.28
N ILE A 76 -0.76 4.15 21.52
CA ILE A 76 -1.83 3.32 20.96
C ILE A 76 -3.12 3.62 21.75
N PRO A 77 -4.20 4.09 21.10
CA PRO A 77 -5.49 4.29 21.76
C PRO A 77 -6.06 2.98 22.27
N GLN A 78 -6.71 3.05 23.42
CA GLN A 78 -7.45 1.91 23.95
C GLN A 78 -8.76 1.74 23.17
N VAL A 79 -9.00 0.55 22.64
CA VAL A 79 -10.28 0.19 22.03
C VAL A 79 -11.18 -0.38 23.13
N GLU A 80 -12.22 0.37 23.53
CA GLU A 80 -13.08 -0.02 24.66
C GLU A 80 -13.78 -1.38 24.43
N ASN A 81 -14.24 -1.63 23.20
CA ASN A 81 -14.90 -2.88 22.83
C ASN A 81 -14.26 -3.53 21.60
N GLU A 82 -13.19 -4.30 21.83
CA GLU A 82 -12.45 -5.00 20.77
C GLU A 82 -13.27 -6.05 20.03
N SER A 83 -14.40 -6.53 20.60
CA SER A 83 -15.24 -7.54 19.95
C SER A 83 -15.94 -7.03 18.68
N LEU A 84 -16.03 -5.70 18.53
CA LEU A 84 -16.50 -5.04 17.31
C LEU A 84 -15.53 -5.21 16.14
N PHE A 85 -14.26 -5.53 16.42
CA PHE A 85 -13.19 -5.58 15.44
C PHE A 85 -12.48 -6.95 15.49
N PRO A 86 -13.03 -7.98 14.81
CA PRO A 86 -12.57 -9.36 14.96
C PRO A 86 -11.07 -9.59 14.69
N HIS A 87 -10.45 -8.76 13.85
CA HIS A 87 -9.02 -8.84 13.55
C HIS A 87 -8.15 -8.54 14.79
N ILE A 88 -8.62 -7.73 15.75
CA ILE A 88 -7.86 -7.37 16.96
C ILE A 88 -7.48 -8.62 17.75
N ALA A 89 -8.43 -9.54 17.95
CA ALA A 89 -8.17 -10.81 18.62
C ALA A 89 -7.11 -11.65 17.88
N ARG A 90 -7.12 -11.64 16.54
CA ARG A 90 -6.16 -12.37 15.71
C ARG A 90 -4.75 -11.80 15.78
N VAL A 91 -4.60 -10.48 15.77
CA VAL A 91 -3.28 -9.85 15.89
C VAL A 91 -2.69 -10.00 17.29
N LYS A 92 -3.51 -9.88 18.34
CA LYS A 92 -3.07 -10.09 19.73
C LYS A 92 -2.64 -11.53 20.00
N ALA A 93 -3.31 -12.51 19.41
CA ALA A 93 -2.90 -13.91 19.49
C ALA A 93 -1.48 -14.16 18.90
N LYS A 94 -0.98 -13.25 18.06
CA LYS A 94 0.39 -13.25 17.51
C LYS A 94 1.36 -12.35 18.29
N GLY A 95 0.96 -11.85 19.46
CA GLY A 95 1.78 -10.97 20.30
C GLY A 95 1.89 -9.53 19.81
N VAL A 96 1.01 -9.10 18.89
CA VAL A 96 1.00 -7.72 18.38
C VAL A 96 0.08 -6.85 19.24
N VAL A 97 0.62 -5.74 19.75
CA VAL A 97 -0.12 -4.78 20.59
C VAL A 97 -0.95 -3.81 19.75
N GLU A 98 -0.39 -3.31 18.64
CA GLU A 98 -1.07 -2.40 17.71
C GLU A 98 -2.20 -3.11 16.93
N PRO A 99 -3.48 -2.77 17.17
CA PRO A 99 -4.60 -3.38 16.45
C PRO A 99 -4.65 -2.96 14.96
N PHE A 100 -4.28 -1.72 14.65
CA PHE A 100 -4.45 -1.11 13.33
C PHE A 100 -3.11 -0.78 12.69
N SER A 101 -2.26 -1.78 12.53
CA SER A 101 -0.96 -1.58 11.88
C SER A 101 -1.15 -1.01 10.48
N HIS A 102 -0.30 -0.06 10.09
CA HIS A 102 -0.37 0.74 8.86
C HIS A 102 -1.59 1.67 8.77
N GLY A 103 -2.17 2.05 9.91
CA GLY A 103 -3.24 3.02 10.00
C GLY A 103 -4.63 2.47 9.69
N ILE A 104 -5.63 3.17 10.20
CA ILE A 104 -7.04 2.78 10.10
C ILE A 104 -7.57 2.70 8.65
N GLY A 105 -6.89 3.35 7.70
CA GLY A 105 -7.31 3.49 6.31
C GLY A 105 -7.53 2.18 5.57
N ARG A 106 -6.78 1.12 5.89
CA ARG A 106 -6.96 -0.21 5.28
C ARG A 106 -8.03 -1.08 5.96
N TYR A 107 -8.65 -0.60 7.02
CA TYR A 107 -9.64 -1.37 7.78
C TYR A 107 -11.04 -0.78 7.62
N ALA A 108 -11.16 0.52 7.87
CA ALA A 108 -12.44 1.20 7.98
C ALA A 108 -13.20 1.30 6.63
N PRO A 109 -14.54 1.35 6.66
CA PRO A 109 -15.32 1.58 5.46
C PRO A 109 -15.13 3.02 4.96
N TRP A 110 -14.75 3.16 3.69
CA TRP A 110 -14.61 4.45 3.04
C TRP A 110 -15.95 4.95 2.48
N LYS A 111 -16.16 6.26 2.54
CA LYS A 111 -17.32 6.89 1.91
C LYS A 111 -17.01 7.11 0.42
N VAL A 112 -17.70 6.38 -0.45
CA VAL A 112 -17.63 6.57 -1.90
C VAL A 112 -18.30 7.89 -2.28
N VAL A 113 -17.56 8.76 -2.97
CA VAL A 113 -18.02 10.07 -3.45
C VAL A 113 -18.59 9.95 -4.87
N SER A 114 -17.90 9.22 -5.75
CA SER A 114 -18.34 8.99 -7.13
C SER A 114 -17.71 7.74 -7.73
N VAL A 115 -18.45 7.09 -8.63
CA VAL A 115 -17.98 5.94 -9.42
C VAL A 115 -18.37 6.14 -10.88
N THR A 116 -17.43 5.88 -11.80
CA THR A 116 -17.68 5.70 -13.23
C THR A 116 -17.14 4.33 -13.65
N GLU A 117 -17.24 3.99 -14.95
CA GLU A 117 -16.66 2.75 -15.48
C GLU A 117 -15.17 2.59 -15.17
N ASN A 118 -14.42 3.70 -15.13
CA ASN A 118 -12.96 3.66 -15.01
C ASN A 118 -12.42 4.56 -13.90
N THR A 119 -13.28 5.15 -13.07
CA THR A 119 -12.86 6.07 -11.99
C THR A 119 -13.63 5.80 -10.71
N LEU A 120 -12.95 5.85 -9.57
CA LEU A 120 -13.51 5.75 -8.22
C LEU A 120 -12.92 6.87 -7.37
N LYS A 121 -13.78 7.65 -6.70
CA LYS A 121 -13.38 8.65 -5.70
C LYS A 121 -14.02 8.36 -4.36
N ALA A 122 -13.27 8.49 -3.29
CA ALA A 122 -13.73 8.24 -1.93
C ALA A 122 -12.99 9.10 -0.90
N THR A 123 -13.57 9.22 0.29
CA THR A 123 -12.99 9.93 1.43
C THR A 123 -13.09 9.10 2.71
N LEU A 124 -12.19 9.35 3.65
CA LEU A 124 -12.22 8.80 5.00
C LEU A 124 -11.82 9.89 5.99
N LYS A 125 -12.63 10.13 7.03
CA LYS A 125 -12.41 11.21 8.01
C LYS A 125 -12.38 10.66 9.43
N GLY A 126 -11.65 11.32 10.31
CA GLY A 126 -11.60 10.95 11.73
C GLY A 126 -12.97 11.01 12.43
N ASP A 127 -13.87 11.89 11.97
CA ASP A 127 -15.24 11.99 12.48
C ASP A 127 -16.20 10.94 11.89
N ASP A 128 -15.78 10.17 10.88
CA ASP A 128 -16.56 9.00 10.42
C ASP A 128 -16.61 7.94 11.53
N THR A 129 -17.58 7.02 11.46
CA THR A 129 -17.73 5.95 12.45
C THR A 129 -17.63 4.58 11.82
N TRP A 130 -17.03 3.64 12.55
CA TRP A 130 -17.02 2.21 12.23
C TRP A 130 -17.46 1.43 13.45
N GLU A 131 -18.54 0.64 13.30
CA GLU A 131 -19.21 -0.04 14.42
C GLU A 131 -19.61 0.91 15.57
N GLY A 132 -19.94 2.17 15.22
CA GLY A 132 -20.33 3.21 16.18
C GLY A 132 -19.18 3.89 16.93
N VAL A 133 -17.92 3.50 16.68
CA VAL A 133 -16.72 4.16 17.24
C VAL A 133 -16.16 5.13 16.21
N SER A 134 -15.76 6.34 16.64
CA SER A 134 -15.17 7.31 15.71
C SER A 134 -13.77 6.88 15.27
N LEU A 135 -13.41 7.15 14.02
CA LEU A 135 -12.11 6.72 13.49
C LEU A 135 -10.95 7.46 14.16
N LYS A 136 -11.14 8.71 14.58
CA LYS A 136 -10.14 9.47 15.34
C LYS A 136 -9.87 8.86 16.72
N ASP A 137 -10.84 8.20 17.35
CA ASP A 137 -10.63 7.52 18.63
C ASP A 137 -9.80 6.23 18.44
N LEU A 138 -10.00 5.52 17.31
CA LEU A 138 -9.21 4.32 16.97
C LEU A 138 -7.78 4.68 16.51
N GLU A 139 -7.65 5.78 15.77
CA GLU A 139 -6.40 6.27 15.20
C GLU A 139 -5.60 7.16 16.18
N GLY A 140 -6.25 7.72 17.20
CA GLY A 140 -5.60 8.55 18.22
C GLY A 140 -5.31 9.98 17.78
N GLN A 141 -5.80 10.38 16.61
CA GLN A 141 -5.69 11.73 16.06
C GLN A 141 -6.84 11.98 15.08
N ASN A 142 -7.21 13.25 14.87
CA ASN A 142 -8.11 13.59 13.78
C ASN A 142 -7.37 13.63 12.43
N PHE A 143 -8.07 13.30 11.35
CA PHE A 143 -7.52 13.28 10.00
C PHE A 143 -8.60 13.38 8.92
N GLU A 144 -8.19 13.73 7.70
CA GLU A 144 -8.97 13.59 6.47
C GLU A 144 -8.11 12.94 5.39
N MET A 145 -8.64 11.91 4.73
CA MET A 145 -7.99 11.22 3.63
C MET A 145 -8.86 11.28 2.37
N GLU A 146 -8.20 11.42 1.23
CA GLU A 146 -8.81 11.40 -0.10
C GLU A 146 -8.21 10.26 -0.92
N TYR A 147 -9.06 9.53 -1.64
CA TYR A 147 -8.65 8.46 -2.54
C TYR A 147 -9.31 8.65 -3.90
N GLU A 148 -8.50 8.69 -4.95
CA GLU A 148 -8.95 8.65 -6.34
C GLU A 148 -8.20 7.56 -7.09
N ALA A 149 -8.94 6.59 -7.61
CA ALA A 149 -8.43 5.62 -8.58
C ALA A 149 -8.99 5.93 -9.97
N LYS A 150 -8.14 5.85 -10.98
CA LYS A 150 -8.49 5.95 -12.38
C LYS A 150 -7.78 4.87 -13.17
N LEU A 151 -8.54 4.03 -13.85
CA LEU A 151 -8.01 3.01 -14.75
C LEU A 151 -7.91 3.59 -16.16
N THR A 152 -6.70 3.61 -16.71
CA THR A 152 -6.39 4.18 -18.03
C THR A 152 -5.76 3.13 -18.94
N PRO A 153 -5.55 3.43 -20.24
CA PRO A 153 -4.80 2.53 -21.11
C PRO A 153 -3.36 2.24 -20.68
N GLU A 154 -2.79 3.08 -19.81
CA GLU A 154 -1.47 2.90 -19.23
C GLU A 154 -1.47 1.95 -18.02
N GLY A 155 -2.58 1.90 -17.26
CA GLY A 155 -2.69 1.10 -16.05
C GLY A 155 -3.58 1.75 -14.99
N LEU A 156 -3.39 1.37 -13.73
CA LEU A 156 -4.12 1.89 -12.59
C LEU A 156 -3.40 3.11 -12.00
N ALA A 157 -3.97 4.29 -12.18
CA ALA A 157 -3.53 5.51 -11.52
C ALA A 157 -4.27 5.69 -10.19
N ILE A 158 -3.54 5.95 -9.10
CA ILE A 158 -4.07 6.22 -7.77
C ILE A 158 -3.50 7.56 -7.27
N SER A 159 -4.37 8.43 -6.76
CA SER A 159 -4.00 9.59 -5.96
C SER A 159 -4.52 9.36 -4.54
N LEU A 160 -3.61 9.33 -3.57
CA LEU A 160 -3.92 9.17 -2.16
C LEU A 160 -3.39 10.38 -1.40
N ALA A 161 -4.24 11.02 -0.61
CA ALA A 161 -3.85 12.16 0.21
C ALA A 161 -4.31 12.00 1.65
N VAL A 162 -3.59 12.63 2.57
CA VAL A 162 -3.94 12.74 3.99
C VAL A 162 -3.62 14.14 4.50
N SER A 163 -4.49 14.66 5.37
CA SER A 163 -4.27 15.82 6.22
C SER A 163 -4.59 15.41 7.66
N GLY A 164 -3.57 15.25 8.50
CA GLY A 164 -3.69 14.85 9.90
C GLY A 164 -3.46 15.99 10.87
N GLU A 165 -3.91 15.79 12.12
CA GLU A 165 -3.55 16.64 13.26
C GLU A 165 -2.07 16.49 13.65
N THR A 166 -1.50 15.30 13.42
CA THR A 166 -0.08 14.98 13.65
C THR A 166 0.58 14.47 12.37
N GLU A 167 1.90 14.25 12.42
CA GLU A 167 2.67 13.76 11.28
C GLU A 167 2.08 12.45 10.74
N SER A 168 1.79 12.44 9.45
CA SER A 168 1.01 11.39 8.79
C SER A 168 1.74 10.83 7.58
N VAL A 169 1.39 9.62 7.17
CA VAL A 169 1.92 8.93 5.99
C VAL A 169 0.78 8.31 5.21
N VAL A 170 0.90 8.34 3.89
CA VAL A 170 0.09 7.49 2.99
C VAL A 170 0.98 6.64 2.11
N GLY A 171 0.45 5.49 1.70
CA GLY A 171 1.14 4.57 0.82
C GLY A 171 0.26 3.41 0.37
N LEU A 172 0.85 2.52 -0.41
CA LEU A 172 0.28 1.21 -0.71
C LEU A 172 1.12 0.12 -0.08
N HIS A 173 0.49 -0.97 0.30
CA HIS A 173 1.12 -2.21 0.73
C HIS A 173 0.61 -3.35 -0.15
N THR A 174 0.99 -3.29 -1.43
CA THR A 174 0.51 -4.23 -2.45
C THR A 174 1.39 -5.46 -2.54
N TYR A 175 0.78 -6.64 -2.47
CA TYR A 175 1.42 -7.95 -2.50
C TYR A 175 1.40 -8.45 -3.94
N TYR A 176 2.45 -8.16 -4.71
CA TYR A 176 2.55 -8.55 -6.11
C TYR A 176 2.94 -10.01 -6.26
N ASP A 177 2.38 -10.68 -7.27
CA ASP A 177 2.74 -12.05 -7.62
C ASP A 177 4.24 -12.16 -7.94
N LEU A 178 4.87 -13.16 -7.32
CA LEU A 178 6.27 -13.53 -7.50
C LEU A 178 6.37 -15.05 -7.66
N ALA A 179 5.29 -15.73 -8.07
CA ALA A 179 5.30 -17.18 -8.23
C ALA A 179 6.44 -17.63 -9.16
N GLY A 180 7.40 -18.37 -8.61
CA GLY A 180 8.60 -18.84 -9.33
C GLY A 180 9.81 -17.89 -9.26
N GLY A 181 9.71 -16.78 -8.54
CA GLY A 181 10.79 -15.83 -8.30
C GLY A 181 10.79 -14.65 -9.28
N GLY A 182 11.70 -13.71 -9.02
CA GLY A 182 11.81 -12.50 -9.82
C GLY A 182 12.91 -11.56 -9.34
N SER A 183 12.98 -10.41 -9.98
CA SER A 183 13.90 -9.33 -9.61
C SER A 183 13.22 -7.98 -9.65
N LEU A 184 13.67 -7.09 -8.78
CA LEU A 184 13.30 -5.69 -8.78
C LEU A 184 14.39 -4.88 -9.45
N LYS A 185 13.99 -3.92 -10.27
CA LYS A 185 14.89 -2.93 -10.86
C LYS A 185 14.37 -1.53 -10.59
N SER A 186 15.23 -0.65 -10.07
CA SER A 186 14.88 0.73 -9.75
C SER A 186 16.13 1.61 -9.78
N ARG A 187 15.96 2.93 -9.98
CA ARG A 187 17.04 3.90 -9.83
C ARG A 187 16.92 4.55 -8.45
N VAL A 188 17.92 4.33 -7.61
CA VAL A 188 17.86 4.68 -6.18
C VAL A 188 19.11 5.44 -5.74
N GLN A 189 19.00 6.16 -4.63
CA GLN A 189 20.18 6.72 -3.98
C GLN A 189 21.14 5.60 -3.52
N ASN A 190 22.39 5.94 -3.23
CA ASN A 190 23.44 4.99 -2.83
C ASN A 190 23.28 4.43 -1.40
N GLU A 191 22.14 4.67 -0.76
CA GLU A 191 21.80 4.22 0.57
C GLU A 191 20.43 3.52 0.55
N TYR A 192 20.27 2.54 1.42
CA TYR A 192 19.00 1.85 1.66
C TYR A 192 18.69 1.85 3.16
N ARG A 193 17.40 1.76 3.51
CA ARG A 193 16.94 1.71 4.88
C ARG A 193 16.77 0.26 5.31
N VAL A 194 17.43 -0.13 6.38
CA VAL A 194 17.28 -1.46 7.02
C VAL A 194 17.23 -1.25 8.54
N GLU A 195 16.31 -1.93 9.21
CA GLU A 195 16.12 -1.80 10.67
C GLU A 195 15.95 -0.34 11.15
N GLY A 196 15.44 0.54 10.28
CA GLY A 196 15.22 1.96 10.57
C GLY A 196 16.43 2.88 10.37
N ASN A 197 17.59 2.35 9.96
CA ASN A 197 18.80 3.12 9.68
C ASN A 197 19.10 3.17 8.18
N TRP A 198 19.68 4.27 7.71
CA TRP A 198 20.21 4.38 6.35
C TRP A 198 21.63 3.85 6.32
N GLU A 199 21.86 2.88 5.44
CA GLU A 199 23.15 2.22 5.26
C GLU A 199 23.56 2.31 3.78
N PRO A 200 24.86 2.34 3.45
CA PRO A 200 25.31 2.27 2.07
C PRO A 200 24.83 0.98 1.39
N ILE A 201 24.45 1.05 0.11
CA ILE A 201 24.10 -0.15 -0.66
C ILE A 201 25.28 -1.14 -0.63
N PRO A 202 25.06 -2.41 -0.24
CA PRO A 202 26.13 -3.39 -0.17
C PRO A 202 26.81 -3.60 -1.52
N SER A 203 28.14 -3.70 -1.54
CA SER A 203 28.90 -3.98 -2.75
C SER A 203 28.60 -5.35 -3.38
N SER A 204 27.95 -6.24 -2.62
CA SER A 204 27.45 -7.53 -3.09
C SER A 204 26.15 -7.44 -3.90
N TRP A 205 25.48 -6.27 -3.92
CA TRP A 205 24.28 -6.06 -4.72
C TRP A 205 24.66 -5.53 -6.11
N GLU A 206 23.80 -5.81 -7.09
CA GLU A 206 23.98 -5.31 -8.46
C GLU A 206 23.57 -3.83 -8.53
N TYR A 207 24.43 -2.96 -8.03
CA TYR A 207 24.26 -1.51 -8.02
C TYR A 207 25.27 -0.85 -8.95
N GLN A 208 24.76 -0.17 -9.98
CA GLN A 208 25.56 0.38 -11.07
C GLN A 208 25.92 1.87 -10.81
N PRO A 209 27.00 2.40 -11.43
CA PRO A 209 27.37 3.81 -11.31
C PRO A 209 26.30 4.81 -11.74
N ASP A 210 25.33 4.39 -12.55
CA ASP A 210 24.19 5.20 -12.99
C ASP A 210 22.99 5.19 -12.02
N HIS A 211 23.21 4.65 -10.81
CA HIS A 211 22.26 4.46 -9.72
C HIS A 211 21.20 3.37 -9.95
N THR A 212 21.36 2.53 -10.97
CA THR A 212 20.48 1.38 -11.19
C THR A 212 20.78 0.28 -10.19
N LEU A 213 19.80 -0.07 -9.36
CA LEU A 213 19.78 -1.27 -8.52
C LEU A 213 19.00 -2.37 -9.23
N THR A 214 19.61 -3.56 -9.36
CA THR A 214 18.91 -4.81 -9.68
C THR A 214 18.99 -5.72 -8.45
N TYR A 215 17.85 -6.06 -7.87
CA TYR A 215 17.76 -6.83 -6.64
C TYR A 215 17.00 -8.14 -6.89
N PRO A 216 17.65 -9.31 -6.83
CA PRO A 216 16.96 -10.59 -6.93
C PRO A 216 16.15 -10.86 -5.67
N VAL A 217 14.83 -11.00 -5.80
CA VAL A 217 13.93 -11.24 -4.67
C VAL A 217 13.93 -12.73 -4.33
N LYS A 218 14.95 -13.16 -3.59
CA LYS A 218 15.17 -14.57 -3.20
C LYS A 218 15.20 -14.80 -1.69
N ASN A 219 15.69 -13.81 -0.95
CA ASN A 219 15.89 -13.90 0.49
C ASN A 219 14.90 -12.98 1.19
N ALA A 220 14.68 -13.24 2.49
CA ALA A 220 13.94 -12.32 3.34
C ALA A 220 14.42 -10.88 3.15
N THR A 221 13.49 -9.98 2.86
CA THR A 221 13.74 -8.59 2.49
C THR A 221 12.80 -7.68 3.27
N ASP A 222 13.33 -6.60 3.83
CA ASP A 222 12.57 -5.50 4.43
C ASP A 222 13.41 -4.22 4.34
N PHE A 223 13.43 -3.63 3.14
CA PHE A 223 14.34 -2.53 2.79
C PHE A 223 13.58 -1.32 2.26
N GLY A 224 13.97 -0.12 2.69
CA GLY A 224 13.49 1.14 2.14
C GLY A 224 14.49 1.78 1.18
N PHE A 225 14.01 2.52 0.18
CA PHE A 225 14.83 3.16 -0.83
C PHE A 225 14.31 4.56 -1.15
N ARG A 226 15.22 5.47 -1.53
CA ARG A 226 14.89 6.81 -2.03
C ARG A 226 15.16 6.88 -3.53
N PRO A 227 14.33 7.59 -4.31
CA PRO A 227 14.50 7.67 -5.75
C PRO A 227 15.73 8.49 -6.17
N PHE A 228 16.18 8.25 -7.41
CA PHE A 228 17.24 9.00 -8.08
C PHE A 228 16.99 9.05 -9.60
N PRO A 229 17.36 10.13 -10.33
CA PRO A 229 17.96 11.38 -9.84
C PRO A 229 16.92 12.40 -9.36
N ASP A 230 15.66 12.21 -9.72
CA ASP A 230 14.56 13.08 -9.29
C ASP A 230 14.11 12.65 -7.90
N PRO A 231 14.30 13.49 -6.85
CA PRO A 231 13.88 13.15 -5.50
C PRO A 231 12.36 13.14 -5.33
N LEU A 232 11.58 13.61 -6.31
CA LEU A 232 10.11 13.65 -6.25
C LEU A 232 9.45 12.44 -6.93
N HIS A 233 10.21 11.64 -7.68
CA HIS A 233 9.66 10.60 -8.54
C HIS A 233 10.46 9.31 -8.49
N GLY A 234 9.80 8.20 -8.19
CA GLY A 234 10.40 6.87 -8.23
C GLY A 234 9.71 5.94 -9.22
N GLU A 235 10.49 5.01 -9.76
CA GLU A 235 10.01 3.95 -10.64
C GLU A 235 10.62 2.62 -10.19
N ILE A 236 9.76 1.61 -10.05
CA ILE A 236 10.13 0.25 -9.71
C ILE A 236 9.57 -0.67 -10.79
N LEU A 237 10.43 -1.49 -11.37
CA LEU A 237 10.06 -2.57 -12.28
C LEU A 237 10.25 -3.91 -11.55
N LEU A 238 9.15 -4.61 -11.30
CA LEU A 238 9.16 -5.99 -10.90
C LEU A 238 9.14 -6.87 -12.14
N GLN A 239 10.14 -7.73 -12.28
CA GLN A 239 10.21 -8.73 -13.33
C GLN A 239 9.97 -10.11 -12.72
N THR A 240 8.85 -10.73 -13.07
CA THR A 240 8.52 -12.10 -12.68
C THR A 240 8.88 -13.06 -13.82
N LEU A 241 8.61 -14.35 -13.66
CA LEU A 241 8.77 -15.32 -14.75
C LEU A 241 7.71 -15.18 -15.85
N SER A 242 6.54 -14.60 -15.56
CA SER A 242 5.38 -14.59 -16.46
C SER A 242 5.02 -13.21 -17.00
N HIS A 243 5.37 -12.13 -16.29
CA HIS A 243 4.98 -10.77 -16.64
C HIS A 243 5.91 -9.75 -15.96
N GLN A 244 5.71 -8.47 -16.27
CA GLN A 244 6.34 -7.39 -15.51
C GLN A 244 5.30 -6.45 -14.92
N VAL A 245 5.57 -5.94 -13.73
CA VAL A 245 4.76 -4.89 -13.11
C VAL A 245 5.63 -3.67 -12.91
N LYS A 246 5.21 -2.55 -13.48
CA LYS A 246 5.85 -1.25 -13.26
C LYS A 246 5.01 -0.42 -12.30
N VAL A 247 5.63 -0.01 -11.20
CA VAL A 247 5.09 0.90 -10.19
C VAL A 247 5.86 2.22 -10.29
N ALA A 248 5.22 3.25 -10.80
CA ALA A 248 5.74 4.61 -10.81
C ALA A 248 5.02 5.43 -9.75
N TYR A 249 5.71 6.30 -9.03
CA TYR A 249 5.08 7.14 -8.01
C TYR A 249 5.72 8.52 -7.93
N SER A 250 4.99 9.50 -7.41
CA SER A 250 5.49 10.85 -7.17
C SER A 250 4.79 11.52 -5.99
N CYS A 251 5.46 12.50 -5.39
CA CYS A 251 4.91 13.36 -4.34
C CYS A 251 5.15 14.84 -4.69
N ASP A 252 4.40 15.72 -4.03
CA ASP A 252 4.58 17.17 -4.16
C ASP A 252 5.87 17.69 -3.49
N ASN A 253 6.61 16.81 -2.81
CA ASN A 253 7.83 17.13 -2.07
C ASN A 253 8.77 15.90 -1.97
N GLU A 254 9.99 16.13 -1.48
CA GLU A 254 11.06 15.11 -1.40
C GLU A 254 10.88 14.10 -0.25
N GLU A 255 9.87 14.25 0.61
CA GLU A 255 9.51 13.26 1.63
C GLU A 255 8.79 12.08 0.97
N ASN A 256 9.50 11.29 0.17
CA ASN A 256 8.98 10.05 -0.39
C ASN A 256 10.04 8.95 -0.41
N SER A 257 9.57 7.70 -0.42
CA SER A 257 10.39 6.51 -0.53
C SER A 257 9.56 5.37 -1.09
N PHE A 258 10.19 4.21 -1.30
CA PHE A 258 9.45 2.96 -1.37
C PHE A 258 10.08 1.92 -0.45
N GLN A 259 9.26 1.00 0.06
CA GLN A 259 9.70 -0.17 0.80
C GLN A 259 9.47 -1.45 -0.02
N VAL A 260 10.42 -2.37 0.07
CA VAL A 260 10.34 -3.72 -0.48
C VAL A 260 10.28 -4.68 0.70
N TYR A 261 9.24 -5.52 0.74
CA TYR A 261 9.12 -6.58 1.72
C TYR A 261 8.87 -7.94 1.06
N HIS A 262 9.64 -8.95 1.45
CA HIS A 262 9.46 -10.32 0.97
C HIS A 262 9.81 -11.27 2.11
N PRO A 263 8.87 -12.06 2.65
CA PRO A 263 9.20 -13.19 3.51
C PRO A 263 9.89 -14.28 2.69
N GLU A 264 10.90 -14.93 3.27
CA GLU A 264 11.58 -16.05 2.63
C GLU A 264 10.60 -17.14 2.20
N GLY A 265 10.66 -17.54 0.92
CA GLY A 265 9.82 -18.58 0.35
C GLY A 265 8.38 -18.17 0.04
N ALA A 266 8.00 -16.90 0.23
CA ALA A 266 6.68 -16.41 -0.15
C ALA A 266 6.50 -16.37 -1.67
N SER A 267 5.26 -16.56 -2.14
CA SER A 267 4.89 -16.39 -3.55
C SER A 267 4.67 -14.93 -3.96
N TYR A 268 4.95 -13.97 -3.07
CA TYR A 268 4.72 -12.56 -3.30
C TYR A 268 5.93 -11.69 -2.93
N VAL A 269 5.94 -10.48 -3.47
CA VAL A 269 6.76 -9.37 -2.98
C VAL A 269 5.89 -8.14 -2.78
N CYS A 270 6.08 -7.44 -1.67
CA CYS A 270 5.46 -6.15 -1.44
C CYS A 270 6.32 -5.04 -2.02
N ILE A 271 5.70 -4.15 -2.80
CA ILE A 271 6.30 -2.88 -3.24
C ILE A 271 5.41 -1.77 -2.72
N GLU A 272 6.01 -0.93 -1.88
CA GLU A 272 5.28 -0.01 -1.01
C GLU A 272 5.72 1.44 -1.28
N PRO A 273 5.17 2.12 -2.30
CA PRO A 273 5.40 3.56 -2.45
C PRO A 273 4.80 4.31 -1.25
N LEU A 274 5.56 5.28 -0.72
CA LEU A 274 5.28 5.94 0.56
C LEU A 274 5.51 7.45 0.45
N SER A 275 4.65 8.24 1.10
CA SER A 275 4.76 9.69 1.19
C SER A 275 5.67 10.18 2.35
N ALA A 276 6.74 9.43 2.65
CA ALA A 276 7.76 9.85 3.60
C ALA A 276 9.11 9.22 3.26
N GLN A 277 10.23 9.91 3.50
CA GLN A 277 11.56 9.28 3.38
C GLN A 277 11.77 8.23 4.48
N ASN A 278 11.43 8.59 5.73
CA ASN A 278 11.41 7.67 6.85
C ASN A 278 9.98 7.52 7.37
N PRO A 279 9.21 6.53 6.89
CA PRO A 279 7.81 6.38 7.24
C PRO A 279 7.60 6.02 8.73
N LEU A 280 8.63 5.54 9.43
CA LEU A 280 8.59 5.33 10.89
C LEU A 280 8.68 6.62 11.70
N LYS A 281 9.13 7.71 11.07
CA LYS A 281 9.30 9.06 11.66
C LYS A 281 8.91 10.11 10.61
N PRO A 282 7.64 10.17 10.19
CA PRO A 282 7.19 11.16 9.23
C PRO A 282 7.39 12.57 9.78
N LYS A 283 7.52 13.55 8.89
CA LYS A 283 7.73 14.96 9.25
C LYS A 283 6.56 15.86 8.89
N LEU A 284 5.69 15.40 7.99
CA LEU A 284 4.63 16.22 7.41
C LEU A 284 3.27 15.74 7.91
N THR A 285 2.41 16.67 8.25
CA THR A 285 1.01 16.41 8.62
C THR A 285 0.11 16.27 7.40
N THR A 286 0.50 16.86 6.27
CA THR A 286 -0.22 16.80 5.00
C THR A 286 0.66 16.18 3.93
N ASN A 287 0.15 15.15 3.25
CA ASN A 287 0.88 14.46 2.19
C ASN A 287 -0.06 14.06 1.05
N ARG A 288 0.48 14.00 -0.16
CA ARG A 288 -0.18 13.47 -1.36
C ARG A 288 0.80 12.60 -2.13
N LEU A 289 0.35 11.40 -2.46
CA LEU A 289 1.09 10.40 -3.21
C LEU A 289 0.31 10.04 -4.47
N HIS A 290 0.96 10.18 -5.61
CA HIS A 290 0.46 9.74 -6.90
C HIS A 290 1.17 8.46 -7.30
N ILE A 291 0.44 7.47 -7.80
CA ILE A 291 0.95 6.14 -8.13
C ILE A 291 0.34 5.73 -9.46
N LEU A 292 1.15 5.10 -10.32
CA LEU A 292 0.71 4.42 -11.53
C LEU A 292 1.26 2.99 -11.51
N ILE A 293 0.36 2.01 -11.55
CA ILE A 293 0.68 0.58 -11.62
C ILE A 293 0.30 0.08 -13.00
N SER A 294 1.22 -0.58 -13.71
CA SER A 294 1.02 -1.07 -15.08
C SER A 294 1.55 -2.50 -15.22
N ILE A 295 0.86 -3.31 -16.03
CA ILE A 295 1.21 -4.71 -16.31
C ILE A 295 1.74 -4.80 -17.75
N GLN A 296 2.91 -5.40 -17.93
CA GLN A 296 3.62 -5.50 -19.22
C GLN A 296 3.86 -6.96 -19.60
#